data_AF-A0A2W4KUH5-F1
#
_entry.id   AF-A0A2W4KUH5-F1
#
_cell.length_a   1.000
_cell.length_b   1.000
_cell.length_c   1.000
_cell.angle_alpha   90.00
_cell.angle_beta   90.00
_cell.angle_gamma   90.00
#
_symmetry.space_group_name_H-M   'P 1'
#
loop_
_entity.id
_entity.type
_entity.pdbx_description
1 polymer ?
#
loop_
_entity_poly.entity_id
_entity_poly.type
_entity_poly.pdbx_seq_one_letter_code
_entity_poly.pdbx_strand_id
1 'polypeptide(L)'
;VLYLAAVADQARDRRHLAQIGASVAATFATLGALYFLIWNRLEVGSGGSETQFWGVKYGVFYSPGRVEGQTFWDWLFERWTGMMAFPGHRRRIWNDTGWEAPAEVLRTIDFWLWVGLFVAGVLVLLYRRNAKKALLLILPLLVMTAANLVGVWPLGAFRTNVFLLVYTALVAAVAVDQLGRRLRSAGAAFVPALGLVVAPFVAFETTWHANKRVFSESSALPQAMHEVLTLQGGKSRSRELLILDSRGCSAFKFYTRYHPGFKRSLPRDFSRRLRPSCTEISPSRLRRVVQEESGENRRVWMILGWSRSFEKYADEVPSGVRLVHRVPITMGGSLTNLVLGLEAE
;
A
#
# COMPACT_ATOMS: atom_id res chain seq x y z
N VAL A 1 -0.80 -26.37 4.30
CA VAL A 1 0.21 -26.83 5.29
C VAL A 1 -0.42 -27.18 6.64
N LEU A 2 -1.01 -26.24 7.39
CA LEU A 2 -1.60 -26.54 8.71
C LEU A 2 -2.70 -27.60 8.68
N TYR A 3 -3.57 -27.56 7.67
CA TYR A 3 -4.59 -28.60 7.45
C TYR A 3 -3.98 -29.98 7.13
N LEU A 4 -2.99 -30.05 6.26
CA LEU A 4 -2.29 -31.31 5.92
C LEU A 4 -1.49 -31.86 7.11
N ALA A 5 -0.89 -30.99 7.93
CA ALA A 5 -0.21 -31.39 9.15
C ALA A 5 -1.20 -31.94 10.20
N ALA A 6 -2.37 -31.32 10.35
CA ALA A 6 -3.42 -31.81 11.24
C ALA A 6 -4.00 -33.17 10.79
N VAL A 7 -4.19 -33.36 9.49
CA VAL A 7 -4.66 -34.65 8.92
C VAL A 7 -3.60 -35.74 9.08
N ALA A 8 -2.32 -35.44 8.80
CA ALA A 8 -1.24 -36.41 8.97
C ALA A 8 -0.96 -36.75 10.45
N ASP A 9 -1.13 -35.80 11.36
CA ASP A 9 -1.04 -36.01 12.81
C ASP A 9 -2.19 -36.88 13.32
N GLN A 10 -3.42 -36.64 12.86
CA GLN A 10 -4.57 -37.52 13.12
C GLN A 10 -4.36 -38.95 12.59
N ALA A 11 -3.68 -39.11 11.45
CA ALA A 11 -3.34 -40.40 10.87
C ALA A 11 -2.12 -41.09 11.52
N ARG A 12 -1.43 -40.43 12.46
CA ARG A 12 -0.15 -40.88 13.07
C ARG A 12 0.95 -41.23 12.06
N ASP A 13 0.90 -40.72 10.83
CA ASP A 13 1.89 -41.01 9.79
C ASP A 13 3.10 -40.10 9.94
N ARG A 14 4.09 -40.57 10.72
CA ARG A 14 5.34 -39.84 10.98
C ARG A 14 6.17 -39.59 9.71
N ARG A 15 6.09 -40.47 8.71
CA ARG A 15 6.82 -40.30 7.44
C ARG A 15 6.22 -39.17 6.62
N HIS A 16 4.90 -39.11 6.54
CA HIS A 16 4.19 -38.03 5.86
C HIS A 16 4.41 -36.69 6.57
N LEU A 17 4.38 -36.66 7.91
CA LEU A 17 4.72 -35.46 8.69
C LEU A 17 6.15 -34.98 8.42
N ALA A 18 7.13 -35.90 8.35
CA ALA A 18 8.51 -35.55 8.03
C ALA A 18 8.65 -34.99 6.59
N GLN A 19 7.92 -35.54 5.62
CA GLN A 19 7.89 -35.04 4.24
C GLN A 19 7.25 -33.64 4.14
N ILE A 20 6.13 -33.40 4.84
CA ILE A 20 5.53 -32.06 4.94
C ILE A 20 6.52 -31.10 5.59
N GLY A 21 7.15 -31.48 6.70
CA GLY A 21 8.17 -30.70 7.38
C GLY A 21 9.34 -30.34 6.47
N ALA A 22 9.89 -31.32 5.74
CA ALA A 22 10.98 -31.13 4.79
C ALA A 22 10.58 -30.21 3.63
N SER A 23 9.38 -30.37 3.06
CA SER A 23 8.87 -29.51 1.99
C SER A 23 8.68 -28.07 2.45
N VAL A 24 8.15 -27.87 3.66
CA VAL A 24 8.00 -26.55 4.28
C VAL A 24 9.38 -25.91 4.52
N ALA A 25 10.33 -26.66 5.08
CA ALA A 25 11.69 -26.20 5.30
C ALA A 25 12.40 -25.82 3.99
N ALA A 26 12.30 -26.65 2.95
CA ALA A 26 12.87 -26.37 1.64
C ALA A 26 12.22 -25.14 0.98
N THR A 27 10.91 -24.96 1.14
CA THR A 27 10.20 -23.76 0.67
C THR A 27 10.72 -22.50 1.38
N PHE A 28 10.84 -22.53 2.70
CA PHE A 28 11.38 -21.42 3.47
C PHE A 28 12.85 -21.14 3.12
N ALA A 29 13.68 -22.16 2.95
CA ALA A 29 15.07 -22.00 2.53
C ALA A 29 15.18 -21.38 1.13
N THR A 30 14.36 -21.84 0.18
CA THR A 30 14.33 -21.30 -1.19
C THR A 30 13.87 -19.86 -1.21
N LEU A 31 12.78 -19.54 -0.49
CA LEU A 31 12.30 -18.16 -0.35
C LEU A 31 13.35 -17.29 0.35
N GLY A 32 13.98 -17.78 1.41
CA GLY A 32 15.06 -17.09 2.12
C GLY A 32 16.25 -16.79 1.22
N ALA A 33 16.70 -17.77 0.42
CA ALA A 33 17.78 -17.60 -0.55
C ALA A 33 17.42 -16.61 -1.66
N LEU A 34 16.21 -16.71 -2.23
CA LEU A 34 15.72 -15.76 -3.23
C LEU A 34 15.70 -14.34 -2.68
N TYR A 35 15.15 -14.16 -1.48
CA TYR A 35 15.11 -12.87 -0.81
C TYR A 35 16.52 -12.33 -0.53
N PHE A 36 17.43 -13.16 -0.01
CA PHE A 36 18.82 -12.80 0.23
C PHE A 36 19.53 -12.36 -1.07
N LEU A 37 19.33 -13.09 -2.16
CA LEU A 37 19.90 -12.74 -3.47
C LEU A 37 19.32 -11.46 -4.06
N ILE A 38 18.00 -11.23 -3.91
CA ILE A 38 17.35 -9.99 -4.33
C ILE A 38 17.87 -8.82 -3.50
N TRP A 39 17.99 -8.99 -2.19
CA TRP A 39 18.50 -7.97 -1.26
C TRP A 39 19.94 -7.61 -1.57
N ASN A 40 20.85 -8.58 -1.71
CA ASN A 40 22.25 -8.31 -2.05
C ASN A 40 22.46 -7.63 -3.42
N ARG A 41 21.45 -7.64 -4.31
CA ARG A 41 21.50 -7.02 -5.63
C ARG A 41 20.73 -5.71 -5.73
N LEU A 42 20.01 -5.30 -4.68
CA LEU A 42 19.40 -3.99 -4.64
C LEU A 42 20.51 -2.98 -4.35
N GLU A 43 21.04 -2.35 -5.41
CA GLU A 43 21.90 -1.18 -5.28
C GLU A 43 21.12 -0.07 -4.57
N VAL A 44 21.31 0.03 -3.26
CA VAL A 44 20.81 1.13 -2.45
C VAL A 44 21.58 2.35 -2.88
N GLY A 45 20.98 3.16 -3.76
CA GLY A 45 21.68 4.26 -4.42
C GLY A 45 22.55 5.08 -3.46
N SER A 46 23.86 5.05 -3.73
CA SER A 46 24.97 5.95 -3.33
C SER A 46 25.01 6.62 -1.95
N GLY A 47 24.21 6.27 -0.93
CA GLY A 47 24.34 6.99 0.35
C GLY A 47 23.53 6.57 1.57
N GLY A 48 22.88 5.40 1.60
CA GLY A 48 22.14 4.98 2.80
C GLY A 48 22.07 3.47 2.95
N SER A 49 21.96 3.00 4.21
CA SER A 49 21.65 1.58 4.46
C SER A 49 20.25 1.25 3.95
N GLU A 50 19.99 0.00 3.54
CA GLU A 50 18.66 -0.45 3.13
C GLU A 50 17.60 -0.12 4.17
N THR A 51 17.93 -0.34 5.44
CA THR A 51 17.11 -0.02 6.60
C THR A 51 16.72 1.46 6.62
N GLN A 52 17.62 2.35 6.21
CA GLN A 52 17.33 3.78 6.07
C GLN A 52 16.37 4.04 4.89
N PHE A 53 16.56 3.40 3.74
CA PHE A 53 15.62 3.56 2.62
C PHE A 53 14.20 3.09 2.97
N TRP A 54 14.06 1.87 3.49
CA TRP A 54 12.76 1.31 3.87
C TRP A 54 12.18 2.01 5.10
N GLY A 55 13.05 2.38 6.05
CA GLY A 55 12.76 3.15 7.24
C GLY A 55 12.16 4.49 6.89
N VAL A 56 12.84 5.30 6.07
CA VAL A 56 12.34 6.60 5.58
C VAL A 56 11.08 6.43 4.73
N LYS A 57 11.09 5.52 3.75
CA LYS A 57 9.98 5.40 2.79
C LYS A 57 8.68 4.90 3.41
N TYR A 58 8.72 3.88 4.27
CA TYR A 58 7.50 3.22 4.79
C TYR A 58 7.31 3.37 6.30
N GLY A 59 8.31 3.88 7.03
CA GLY A 59 8.24 4.00 8.49
C GLY A 59 8.20 2.66 9.19
N VAL A 60 8.72 1.62 8.55
CA VAL A 60 8.69 0.24 9.05
C VAL A 60 9.94 -0.13 9.85
N PHE A 61 10.92 0.77 9.92
CA PHE A 61 12.05 0.71 10.82
C PHE A 61 12.11 2.03 11.59
N TYR A 62 12.57 1.96 12.84
CA TYR A 62 12.84 3.17 13.60
C TYR A 62 13.98 3.95 12.93
N SER A 63 13.79 5.26 12.79
CA SER A 63 14.79 6.16 12.23
C SER A 63 14.79 7.42 13.10
N PRO A 64 15.81 7.59 13.96
CA PRO A 64 15.92 8.76 14.83
C PRO A 64 15.82 10.07 14.03
N GLY A 65 15.09 11.05 14.55
CA GLY A 65 14.94 12.36 13.91
C GLY A 65 13.98 12.42 12.72
N ARG A 66 13.31 11.32 12.34
CA ARG A 66 12.31 11.34 11.26
C ARG A 66 11.09 12.21 11.61
N VAL A 67 10.59 12.05 12.83
CA VAL A 67 9.47 12.84 13.37
C VAL A 67 10.04 13.55 14.59
N GLU A 68 9.96 14.88 14.59
CA GLU A 68 10.49 15.70 15.67
C GLU A 68 9.85 15.30 17.01
N GLY A 69 10.69 15.03 18.01
CA GLY A 69 10.25 14.59 19.33
C GLY A 69 9.81 13.12 19.46
N GLN A 70 9.74 12.33 18.37
CA GLN A 70 9.32 10.93 18.47
C GLN A 70 10.42 10.04 19.05
N THR A 71 10.16 9.42 20.20
CA THR A 71 11.07 8.44 20.80
C THR A 71 10.94 7.07 20.14
N PHE A 72 11.91 6.17 20.38
CA PHE A 72 11.81 4.76 19.96
C PHE A 72 10.54 4.10 20.49
N TRP A 73 10.17 4.36 21.74
CA TRP A 73 9.01 3.74 22.38
C TRP A 73 7.70 4.25 21.81
N ASP A 74 7.59 5.54 21.49
CA ASP A 74 6.42 6.11 20.83
C ASP A 74 6.22 5.47 19.45
N TRP A 75 7.31 5.39 18.67
CA TRP A 75 7.29 4.73 17.38
C TRP A 75 6.90 3.25 17.51
N LEU A 76 7.51 2.52 18.45
CA LEU A 76 7.24 1.09 18.65
C LEU A 76 5.78 0.86 19.05
N PHE A 77 5.25 1.68 19.97
CA PHE A 77 3.87 1.64 20.42
C PHE A 77 2.89 1.93 19.26
N GLU A 78 3.17 2.94 18.43
CA GLU A 78 2.41 3.25 17.22
C GLU A 78 2.37 2.04 16.27
N ARG A 79 3.52 1.39 16.03
CA ARG A 79 3.59 0.20 15.17
C ARG A 79 2.87 -0.99 15.77
N TRP A 80 3.04 -1.25 17.06
CA TRP A 80 2.38 -2.35 17.78
C TRP A 80 0.87 -2.22 17.76
N THR A 81 0.34 -1.07 18.17
CA THR A 81 -1.10 -0.79 18.14
C THR A 81 -1.64 -0.83 16.71
N GLY A 82 -0.87 -0.34 15.73
CA GLY A 82 -1.16 -0.50 14.31
C GLY A 82 -1.30 -1.96 13.86
N MET A 83 -0.48 -2.87 14.40
CA MET A 83 -0.56 -4.32 14.16
C MET A 83 -1.76 -4.96 14.86
N MET A 84 -2.04 -4.59 16.12
CA MET A 84 -3.24 -5.08 16.81
C MET A 84 -4.51 -4.67 16.08
N ALA A 85 -4.54 -3.46 15.54
CA ALA A 85 -5.65 -2.91 14.78
C ALA A 85 -5.62 -3.25 13.28
N PHE A 86 -4.80 -4.22 12.86
CA PHE A 86 -4.61 -4.56 11.45
C PHE A 86 -5.86 -5.11 10.77
N PRO A 87 -6.77 -5.87 11.42
CA PRO A 87 -8.03 -6.28 10.80
C PRO A 87 -8.93 -5.11 10.35
N GLY A 88 -8.85 -3.97 11.04
CA GLY A 88 -9.56 -2.75 10.66
C GLY A 88 -8.78 -1.83 9.71
N HIS A 89 -7.61 -2.22 9.17
CA HIS A 89 -6.71 -1.30 8.46
C HIS A 89 -7.34 -0.57 7.27
N ARG A 90 -8.44 -1.11 6.72
CA ARG A 90 -9.25 -0.46 5.68
C ARG A 90 -9.73 0.95 6.07
N ARG A 91 -9.87 1.26 7.36
CA ARG A 91 -10.24 2.59 7.85
C ARG A 91 -9.39 3.76 7.32
N ARG A 92 -8.16 3.48 6.85
CA ARG A 92 -7.27 4.49 6.24
C ARG A 92 -7.77 5.02 4.89
N ILE A 93 -8.79 4.42 4.29
CA ILE A 93 -9.40 4.90 3.04
C ILE A 93 -10.71 5.68 3.25
N TRP A 94 -11.23 5.76 4.48
CA TRP A 94 -12.53 6.40 4.74
C TRP A 94 -12.52 7.90 4.46
N ASN A 95 -11.35 8.55 4.49
CA ASN A 95 -11.20 9.96 4.13
C ASN A 95 -11.57 10.25 2.67
N ASP A 96 -11.54 9.25 1.79
CA ASP A 96 -11.82 9.43 0.37
C ASP A 96 -13.34 9.39 0.05
N THR A 97 -14.20 9.25 1.06
CA THR A 97 -15.66 9.09 0.89
C THR A 97 -16.43 10.42 0.83
N GLY A 98 -15.76 11.56 1.04
CA GLY A 98 -16.38 12.89 1.04
C GLY A 98 -17.14 13.24 2.32
N TRP A 99 -17.02 12.43 3.37
CA TRP A 99 -17.63 12.67 4.68
C TRP A 99 -16.62 13.37 5.59
N GLU A 100 -16.57 14.70 5.54
CA GLU A 100 -15.42 15.46 6.10
C GLU A 100 -15.28 15.42 7.63
N ALA A 101 -16.37 15.33 8.40
CA ALA A 101 -16.30 15.39 9.88
C ALA A 101 -16.47 14.04 10.62
N PRO A 102 -17.34 13.09 10.21
CA PRO A 102 -17.51 11.84 10.94
C PRO A 102 -16.36 10.84 10.73
N ALA A 103 -15.65 10.92 9.60
CA ALA A 103 -14.75 9.86 9.17
C ALA A 103 -13.52 9.70 10.09
N GLU A 104 -12.93 10.80 10.58
CA GLU A 104 -11.77 10.74 11.47
C GLU A 104 -12.11 10.17 12.84
N VAL A 105 -13.23 10.61 13.42
CA VAL A 105 -13.72 10.10 14.71
C VAL A 105 -14.02 8.60 14.59
N LEU A 106 -14.76 8.19 13.56
CA LEU A 106 -15.08 6.78 13.32
C LEU A 106 -13.83 5.94 13.09
N ARG A 107 -12.82 6.46 12.38
CA ARG A 107 -11.54 5.78 12.16
C ARG A 107 -10.79 5.57 13.47
N THR A 108 -10.80 6.57 14.35
CA THR A 108 -10.19 6.49 15.67
C THR A 108 -10.93 5.48 16.55
N ILE A 109 -12.27 5.47 16.51
CA ILE A 109 -13.09 4.48 17.21
C ILE A 109 -12.79 3.07 16.71
N ASP A 110 -12.82 2.82 15.39
CA ASP A 110 -12.50 1.50 14.82
C ASP A 110 -11.08 1.05 15.22
N PHE A 111 -10.10 1.96 15.13
CA PHE A 111 -8.73 1.67 15.53
C PHE A 111 -8.67 1.15 16.98
N TRP A 112 -9.19 1.93 17.93
CA TRP A 112 -9.13 1.58 19.35
C TRP A 112 -10.00 0.38 19.70
N LEU A 113 -11.10 0.18 18.99
CA LEU A 113 -11.95 -0.99 19.16
C LEU A 113 -11.21 -2.28 18.80
N TRP A 114 -10.46 -2.31 17.69
CA TRP A 114 -9.64 -3.47 17.36
C TRP A 114 -8.47 -3.69 18.34
N VAL A 115 -7.81 -2.62 18.78
CA VAL A 115 -6.78 -2.71 19.85
C VAL A 115 -7.39 -3.32 21.11
N GLY A 116 -8.55 -2.81 21.55
CA GLY A 116 -9.26 -3.29 22.73
C GLY A 116 -9.67 -4.76 22.61
N LEU A 117 -10.18 -5.19 21.46
CA LEU A 117 -10.51 -6.59 21.20
C LEU A 117 -9.28 -7.50 21.22
N PHE A 118 -8.16 -7.05 20.66
CA PHE A 118 -6.91 -7.80 20.73
C PHE A 118 -6.45 -7.98 22.18
N VAL A 119 -6.38 -6.90 22.96
CA VAL A 119 -5.98 -6.94 24.38
C VAL A 119 -6.93 -7.83 25.19
N ALA A 120 -8.24 -7.67 25.01
CA ALA A 120 -9.25 -8.51 25.66
C ALA A 120 -9.08 -9.99 25.30
N GLY A 121 -8.79 -10.30 24.03
CA GLY A 121 -8.55 -11.67 23.56
C GLY A 121 -7.35 -12.31 24.24
N VAL A 122 -6.24 -11.57 24.36
CA VAL A 122 -5.05 -12.02 25.10
C VAL A 122 -5.39 -12.27 26.57
N LEU A 123 -6.06 -11.32 27.23
CA LEU A 123 -6.46 -11.45 28.64
C LEU A 123 -7.38 -12.65 28.86
N VAL A 124 -8.33 -12.93 27.95
CA VAL A 124 -9.19 -14.11 28.02
C VAL A 124 -8.38 -15.41 27.91
N LEU A 125 -7.38 -15.48 27.02
CA LEU A 125 -6.52 -16.65 26.91
C LEU A 125 -5.68 -16.88 28.17
N LEU A 126 -5.13 -15.81 28.74
CA LEU A 126 -4.36 -15.85 29.99
C LEU A 126 -5.25 -16.24 31.18
N TYR A 127 -6.43 -15.66 31.30
CA TYR A 127 -7.42 -15.97 32.34
C TYR A 127 -7.85 -17.44 32.30
N ARG A 128 -8.06 -17.99 31.10
CA ARG A 128 -8.34 -19.43 30.89
C ARG A 128 -7.11 -20.33 31.07
N ARG A 129 -6.00 -19.82 31.63
CA ARG A 129 -4.72 -20.51 31.85
C ARG A 129 -4.13 -21.13 30.59
N ASN A 130 -4.44 -20.57 29.42
CA ASN A 130 -3.93 -21.02 28.12
C ASN A 130 -2.73 -20.17 27.67
N ALA A 131 -1.78 -19.91 28.56
CA ALA A 131 -0.62 -19.06 28.28
C ALA A 131 0.18 -19.52 27.04
N LYS A 132 0.27 -20.84 26.80
CA LYS A 132 0.91 -21.40 25.60
C LYS A 132 0.23 -20.94 24.30
N LYS A 133 -1.11 -20.88 24.28
CA LYS A 133 -1.88 -20.41 23.11
C LYS A 133 -1.77 -18.90 22.93
N ALA A 134 -1.83 -18.15 24.03
CA ALA A 134 -1.60 -16.71 24.01
C ALA A 134 -0.21 -16.39 23.43
N LEU A 135 0.83 -17.06 23.95
CA LEU A 135 2.18 -16.91 23.45
C LEU A 135 2.27 -17.30 21.97
N LEU A 136 1.73 -18.45 21.57
CA LEU A 136 1.75 -18.89 20.16
C LEU A 136 1.13 -17.85 19.20
N LEU A 137 0.05 -17.20 19.63
CA LEU A 137 -0.65 -16.20 18.80
C LEU A 137 0.07 -14.84 18.76
N ILE A 138 0.75 -14.47 19.84
CA ILE A 138 1.48 -13.18 19.95
C ILE A 138 2.93 -13.31 19.46
N LEU A 139 3.49 -14.52 19.45
CA LEU A 139 4.88 -14.81 19.10
C LEU A 139 5.32 -14.19 17.77
N PRO A 140 4.54 -14.24 16.67
CA PRO A 140 4.94 -13.60 15.43
C PRO A 140 5.18 -12.08 15.58
N LEU A 141 4.37 -11.39 16.39
CA LEU A 141 4.54 -9.96 16.67
C LEU A 141 5.80 -9.70 17.51
N LEU A 142 6.09 -10.56 18.50
CA LEU A 142 7.32 -10.48 19.31
C LEU A 142 8.56 -10.73 18.46
N VAL A 143 8.56 -11.78 17.63
CA VAL A 143 9.67 -12.11 16.72
C VAL A 143 9.91 -10.98 15.74
N MET A 144 8.86 -10.41 15.16
CA MET A 144 9.01 -9.25 14.28
C MET A 144 9.56 -8.03 15.00
N THR A 145 9.20 -7.81 16.25
CA THR A 145 9.74 -6.71 17.06
C THR A 145 11.22 -6.90 17.31
N ALA A 146 11.64 -8.11 17.71
CA ALA A 146 13.04 -8.45 17.90
C ALA A 146 13.84 -8.33 16.59
N ALA A 147 13.30 -8.83 15.48
CA ALA A 147 13.93 -8.72 14.16
C ALA A 147 13.98 -7.27 13.65
N ASN A 148 13.02 -6.43 14.03
CA ASN A 148 13.03 -5.01 13.71
C ASN A 148 14.08 -4.23 14.49
N LEU A 149 14.27 -4.55 15.77
CA LEU A 149 15.32 -3.96 16.61
C LEU A 149 16.71 -4.14 16.01
N VAL A 150 16.96 -5.27 15.34
CA VAL A 150 18.22 -5.55 14.62
C VAL A 150 18.21 -5.11 13.16
N GLY A 151 17.16 -4.42 12.70
CA GLY A 151 17.06 -3.87 11.34
C GLY A 151 16.82 -4.90 10.23
N VAL A 152 16.44 -6.14 10.58
CA VAL A 152 16.30 -7.27 9.63
C VAL A 152 14.88 -7.39 9.09
N TRP A 153 13.85 -7.03 9.88
CA TRP A 153 12.45 -7.21 9.46
C TRP A 153 11.59 -5.96 9.68
N PRO A 154 10.74 -5.55 8.71
CA PRO A 154 9.86 -4.39 8.87
C PRO A 154 8.77 -4.63 9.92
N LEU A 155 8.58 -3.69 10.83
CA LEU A 155 7.47 -3.67 11.79
C LEU A 155 6.42 -2.66 11.34
N GLY A 156 5.24 -3.12 10.96
CA GLY A 156 4.21 -2.25 10.40
C GLY A 156 3.27 -2.96 9.43
N ALA A 157 2.25 -2.23 8.96
CA ALA A 157 1.22 -2.72 8.04
C ALA A 157 1.80 -2.77 6.63
N PHE A 158 2.68 -3.74 6.44
CA PHE A 158 3.50 -3.92 5.26
C PHE A 158 3.11 -5.21 4.56
N ARG A 159 3.30 -5.26 3.23
CA ARG A 159 2.91 -6.41 2.40
C ARG A 159 3.49 -7.75 2.88
N THR A 160 4.68 -7.74 3.47
CA THR A 160 5.33 -8.96 3.99
C THR A 160 4.70 -9.43 5.30
N ASN A 161 3.93 -8.57 5.97
CA ASN A 161 3.34 -8.81 7.29
C ASN A 161 1.85 -9.15 7.21
N VAL A 162 1.29 -9.39 6.02
CA VAL A 162 -0.12 -9.75 5.84
C VAL A 162 -0.50 -11.00 6.65
N PHE A 163 0.45 -11.90 6.93
CA PHE A 163 0.19 -13.06 7.79
C PHE A 163 -0.25 -12.66 9.22
N LEU A 164 0.21 -11.51 9.76
CA LEU A 164 -0.21 -11.03 11.08
C LEU A 164 -1.70 -10.74 11.16
N LEU A 165 -2.35 -10.46 10.02
CA LEU A 165 -3.80 -10.27 9.97
C LEU A 165 -4.54 -11.48 10.55
N VAL A 166 -4.07 -12.69 10.23
CA VAL A 166 -4.69 -13.93 10.71
C VAL A 166 -4.53 -14.05 12.22
N TYR A 167 -3.31 -13.84 12.73
CA TYR A 167 -3.04 -13.94 14.17
C TYR A 167 -3.81 -12.90 14.99
N THR A 168 -3.82 -11.65 14.55
CA THR A 168 -4.50 -10.55 15.23
C THR A 168 -6.02 -10.70 15.18
N ALA A 169 -6.58 -11.15 14.05
CA ALA A 169 -7.99 -11.48 13.93
C ALA A 169 -8.40 -12.66 14.82
N LEU A 170 -7.58 -13.71 14.90
CA LEU A 170 -7.85 -14.85 15.79
C LEU A 170 -7.88 -14.44 17.26
N VAL A 171 -6.93 -13.61 17.70
CA VAL A 171 -6.92 -13.08 19.07
C VAL A 171 -8.18 -12.24 19.33
N ALA A 172 -8.53 -11.32 18.43
CA ALA A 172 -9.75 -10.52 18.56
C ALA A 172 -11.03 -11.39 18.58
N ALA A 173 -11.07 -12.46 17.79
CA ALA A 173 -12.20 -13.39 17.76
C ALA A 173 -12.39 -14.12 19.10
N VAL A 174 -11.31 -14.40 19.85
CA VAL A 174 -11.42 -14.97 21.21
C VAL A 174 -12.17 -14.04 22.15
N ALA A 175 -11.98 -12.72 22.04
CA ALA A 175 -12.73 -11.75 22.84
C ALA A 175 -14.22 -11.77 22.50
N VAL A 176 -14.56 -11.79 21.21
CA VAL A 176 -15.94 -11.83 20.73
C VAL A 176 -16.64 -13.15 21.11
N ASP A 177 -15.95 -14.29 20.99
CA ASP A 177 -16.46 -15.59 21.45
C ASP A 177 -16.78 -15.58 22.94
N GLN A 178 -15.89 -15.03 23.78
CA GLN A 178 -16.13 -14.91 25.20
C GLN A 178 -17.36 -14.04 25.53
N LEU A 179 -17.56 -12.96 24.78
CA LEU A 179 -18.75 -12.10 24.92
C LEU A 179 -20.02 -12.87 24.53
N GLY A 180 -20.01 -13.58 23.40
CA GLY A 180 -21.14 -14.41 22.95
C GLY A 180 -21.54 -15.48 23.96
N ARG A 181 -20.55 -16.16 24.56
CA ARG A 181 -20.79 -17.14 25.63
C ARG A 181 -21.44 -16.53 26.87
N ARG A 182 -21.03 -15.31 27.26
CA ARG A 182 -21.64 -14.60 28.40
C ARG A 182 -23.10 -14.22 28.13
N LEU A 183 -23.41 -13.84 26.90
CA LEU A 183 -24.75 -13.47 26.47
C LEU A 183 -25.67 -14.68 26.22
N ARG A 184 -25.16 -15.91 26.34
CA ARG A 184 -25.90 -17.18 26.15
C ARG A 184 -26.65 -17.27 24.81
N SER A 185 -26.21 -16.53 23.80
CA SER A 185 -26.83 -16.51 22.48
C SER A 185 -25.75 -16.64 21.42
N ALA A 186 -25.84 -17.71 20.62
CA ALA A 186 -24.95 -17.91 19.47
C ALA A 186 -25.04 -16.73 18.49
N GLY A 187 -26.25 -16.15 18.32
CA GLY A 187 -26.48 -14.97 17.50
C GLY A 187 -25.76 -13.72 18.01
N ALA A 188 -25.59 -13.59 19.33
CA ALA A 188 -24.95 -12.41 19.93
C ALA A 188 -23.45 -12.30 19.62
N ALA A 189 -22.78 -13.40 19.25
CA ALA A 189 -21.40 -13.36 18.77
C ALA A 189 -21.29 -12.81 17.33
N PHE A 190 -22.33 -12.98 16.51
CA PHE A 190 -22.35 -12.48 15.14
C PHE A 190 -22.60 -10.98 15.07
N VAL A 191 -23.37 -10.40 16.00
CA VAL A 191 -23.70 -8.96 15.97
C VAL A 191 -22.44 -8.08 16.00
N PRO A 192 -21.46 -8.28 16.91
CA PRO A 192 -20.19 -7.54 16.86
C PRO A 192 -19.42 -7.78 15.57
N ALA A 193 -19.34 -9.02 15.08
CA ALA A 193 -18.63 -9.34 13.85
C ALA A 193 -19.25 -8.65 12.62
N LEU A 194 -20.58 -8.65 12.51
CA LEU A 194 -21.32 -7.95 11.47
C LEU A 194 -21.12 -6.43 11.57
N GLY A 195 -21.22 -5.86 12.77
CA GLY A 195 -21.00 -4.43 12.99
C GLY A 195 -19.57 -3.97 12.73
N LEU A 196 -18.57 -4.82 13.00
CA LEU A 196 -17.15 -4.49 12.85
C LEU A 196 -16.60 -4.74 11.45
N VAL A 197 -17.16 -5.71 10.73
CA VAL A 197 -16.65 -6.13 9.41
C VAL A 197 -17.61 -5.70 8.31
N VAL A 198 -18.88 -6.11 8.39
CA VAL A 198 -19.85 -5.93 7.31
C VAL A 198 -20.34 -4.49 7.23
N ALA A 199 -20.72 -3.87 8.35
CA ALA A 199 -21.26 -2.51 8.32
C ALA A 199 -20.26 -1.49 7.71
N PRO A 200 -18.96 -1.48 8.07
CA PRO A 200 -18.03 -0.56 7.43
C PRO A 200 -17.69 -0.96 5.99
N PHE A 201 -17.78 -2.25 5.64
CA PHE A 201 -17.62 -2.71 4.25
C PHE A 201 -18.75 -2.15 3.37
N VAL A 202 -20.00 -2.22 3.83
CA VAL A 202 -21.14 -1.70 3.08
C VAL A 202 -21.16 -0.17 3.05
N ALA A 203 -20.85 0.48 4.17
CA ALA A 203 -20.95 1.94 4.29
C ALA A 203 -19.80 2.69 3.60
N PHE A 204 -18.57 2.19 3.67
CA PHE A 204 -17.38 2.95 3.23
C PHE A 204 -16.63 2.34 2.06
N GLU A 205 -16.91 1.09 1.67
CA GLU A 205 -16.12 0.37 0.67
C GLU A 205 -16.68 0.47 -0.76
N THR A 206 -17.70 1.32 -0.96
CA THR A 206 -18.31 1.60 -2.26
C THR A 206 -17.32 2.16 -3.28
N THR A 207 -16.26 2.84 -2.83
CA THR A 207 -15.19 3.41 -3.67
C THR A 207 -13.84 2.72 -3.51
N TRP A 208 -13.74 1.60 -2.77
CA TRP A 208 -12.46 0.90 -2.57
C TRP A 208 -11.81 0.48 -3.89
N HIS A 209 -12.63 0.00 -4.82
CA HIS A 209 -12.17 -0.37 -6.16
C HIS A 209 -11.74 0.85 -7.00
N ALA A 210 -12.12 2.06 -6.59
CA ALA A 210 -11.86 3.28 -7.34
C ALA A 210 -10.45 3.81 -7.09
N ASN A 211 -9.92 3.67 -5.88
CA ASN A 211 -8.62 4.22 -5.51
C ASN A 211 -7.54 3.13 -5.48
N LYS A 212 -6.71 3.05 -6.52
CA LYS A 212 -5.50 2.22 -6.46
C LYS A 212 -4.36 2.97 -5.80
N ARG A 213 -3.93 2.46 -4.64
CA ARG A 213 -2.65 2.84 -4.03
C ARG A 213 -1.52 2.07 -4.70
N VAL A 214 -0.68 2.77 -5.46
CA VAL A 214 0.50 2.17 -6.11
C VAL A 214 1.69 2.39 -5.19
N PHE A 215 2.27 1.30 -4.66
CA PHE A 215 3.39 1.34 -3.71
C PHE A 215 3.16 2.21 -2.45
N SER A 216 1.93 2.19 -1.91
CA SER A 216 1.49 2.93 -0.71
C SER A 216 1.15 4.41 -0.92
N GLU A 217 1.38 4.96 -2.12
CA GLU A 217 0.98 6.32 -2.49
C GLU A 217 -0.36 6.26 -3.23
N SER A 218 -1.26 7.19 -2.91
CA SER A 218 -2.45 7.41 -3.72
C SER A 218 -2.02 7.97 -5.08
N SER A 219 -2.44 7.32 -6.16
CA SER A 219 -2.20 7.86 -7.50
C SER A 219 -3.34 8.79 -7.86
N ALA A 220 -3.07 10.10 -7.91
CA ALA A 220 -4.00 11.10 -8.43
C ALA A 220 -4.03 11.11 -9.97
N LEU A 221 -3.73 9.96 -10.60
CA LEU A 221 -3.72 9.83 -12.05
C LEU A 221 -5.07 10.23 -12.69
N PRO A 222 -6.25 9.89 -12.13
CA PRO A 222 -7.51 10.38 -12.68
C PRO A 222 -7.57 11.91 -12.83
N GLN A 223 -7.12 12.62 -11.80
CA GLN A 223 -7.06 14.09 -11.79
C GLN A 223 -6.00 14.59 -12.78
N ALA A 224 -4.80 14.02 -12.75
CA ALA A 224 -3.73 14.36 -13.70
C ALA A 224 -4.13 14.17 -15.17
N MET A 225 -4.85 13.08 -15.47
CA MET A 225 -5.38 12.79 -16.80
C MET A 225 -6.48 13.78 -17.20
N HIS A 226 -7.34 14.17 -16.27
CA HIS A 226 -8.35 15.20 -16.51
C HIS A 226 -7.69 16.54 -16.83
N GLU A 227 -6.67 16.94 -16.06
CA GLU A 227 -5.90 18.15 -16.30
C GLU A 227 -5.21 18.14 -17.67
N VAL A 228 -4.53 17.04 -18.05
CA VAL A 228 -3.96 16.89 -19.40
C VAL A 228 -5.02 17.10 -20.48
N LEU A 229 -6.20 16.49 -20.33
CA LEU A 229 -7.28 16.62 -21.31
C LEU A 229 -7.89 18.02 -21.35
N THR A 230 -7.95 18.71 -20.21
CA THR A 230 -8.41 20.11 -20.11
C THR A 230 -7.42 21.05 -20.79
N LEU A 231 -6.13 20.95 -20.46
CA LEU A 231 -5.07 21.79 -21.02
C LEU A 231 -4.80 21.50 -22.50
N GLN A 232 -4.99 20.26 -22.94
CA GLN A 232 -4.93 19.92 -24.36
C GLN A 232 -6.05 20.61 -25.15
N GLY A 233 -7.23 20.78 -24.53
CA GLY A 233 -8.42 21.33 -25.16
C GLY A 233 -9.13 20.34 -26.09
N GLY A 234 -10.36 20.68 -26.49
CA GLY A 234 -11.22 19.78 -27.29
C GLY A 234 -10.93 19.71 -28.80
N LYS A 235 -9.93 20.46 -29.30
CA LYS A 235 -9.66 20.66 -30.74
C LYS A 235 -8.31 20.14 -31.22
N SER A 236 -7.58 19.34 -30.42
CA SER A 236 -6.30 18.81 -30.89
C SER A 236 -6.52 17.89 -32.10
N ARG A 237 -6.03 18.32 -33.27
CA ARG A 237 -6.20 17.62 -34.55
C ARG A 237 -5.29 16.39 -34.68
N SER A 238 -4.25 16.33 -33.87
CA SER A 238 -3.22 15.30 -33.90
C SER A 238 -3.10 14.60 -32.56
N ARG A 239 -2.74 13.32 -32.61
CA ARG A 239 -2.51 12.51 -31.41
C ARG A 239 -1.22 12.94 -30.72
N GLU A 240 -1.33 13.64 -29.60
CA GLU A 240 -0.18 14.10 -28.80
C GLU A 240 0.40 12.95 -27.96
N LEU A 241 1.71 12.94 -27.73
CA LEU A 241 2.38 11.92 -26.94
C LEU A 241 2.15 12.17 -25.45
N LEU A 242 1.77 11.13 -24.70
CA LEU A 242 1.67 11.15 -23.24
C LEU A 242 2.71 10.20 -22.64
N ILE A 243 3.79 10.75 -22.10
CA ILE A 243 4.84 10.02 -21.39
C ILE A 243 4.37 9.76 -19.96
N LEU A 244 4.46 8.50 -19.55
CA LEU A 244 4.19 8.05 -18.19
C LEU A 244 5.45 7.37 -17.65
N ASP A 245 5.87 7.76 -16.45
CA ASP A 245 6.93 7.04 -15.75
C ASP A 245 6.46 5.61 -15.34
N SER A 246 7.36 4.80 -14.76
CA SER A 246 7.02 3.42 -14.36
C SER A 246 5.82 3.32 -13.40
N ARG A 247 5.69 4.29 -12.47
CA ARG A 247 4.58 4.33 -11.50
C ARG A 247 3.28 4.78 -12.17
N GLY A 248 3.33 5.86 -12.93
CA GLY A 248 2.25 6.42 -13.73
C GLY A 248 1.73 5.41 -14.75
N CYS A 249 2.60 4.62 -15.38
CA CYS A 249 2.20 3.55 -16.30
C CYS A 249 1.41 2.44 -15.59
N SER A 250 1.88 2.01 -14.42
CA SER A 250 1.20 0.98 -13.62
C SER A 250 -0.19 1.45 -13.14
N ALA A 251 -0.30 2.72 -12.77
CA ALA A 251 -1.57 3.36 -12.46
C ALA A 251 -2.44 3.47 -13.72
N PHE A 252 -1.89 3.92 -14.85
CA PHE A 252 -2.61 4.10 -16.11
C PHE A 252 -3.18 2.81 -16.63
N LYS A 253 -2.39 1.73 -16.65
CA LYS A 253 -2.86 0.40 -17.01
C LYS A 253 -4.04 -0.04 -16.12
N PHE A 254 -3.98 0.26 -14.83
CA PHE A 254 -5.09 -0.05 -13.93
C PHE A 254 -6.34 0.75 -14.24
N TYR A 255 -6.23 2.08 -14.27
CA TYR A 255 -7.37 2.95 -14.46
C TYR A 255 -8.02 2.76 -15.85
N THR A 256 -7.23 2.50 -16.89
CA THR A 256 -7.76 2.33 -18.26
C THR A 256 -8.25 0.92 -18.57
N ARG A 257 -7.76 -0.13 -17.89
CA ARG A 257 -8.13 -1.53 -18.19
C ARG A 257 -8.96 -2.22 -17.11
N TYR A 258 -8.68 -1.96 -15.84
CA TYR A 258 -9.23 -2.72 -14.72
C TYR A 258 -10.22 -1.93 -13.86
N HIS A 259 -10.14 -0.60 -13.85
CA HIS A 259 -11.03 0.22 -13.04
C HIS A 259 -12.45 0.27 -13.67
N PRO A 260 -13.52 -0.02 -12.91
CA PRO A 260 -14.87 -0.20 -13.46
C PRO A 260 -15.52 1.09 -13.99
N GLY A 261 -15.24 2.25 -13.37
CA GLY A 261 -15.79 3.55 -13.79
C GLY A 261 -14.88 4.42 -14.68
N PHE A 262 -13.58 4.45 -14.44
CA PHE A 262 -12.67 5.44 -15.03
C PHE A 262 -12.57 5.39 -16.56
N LYS A 263 -12.61 4.20 -17.16
CA LYS A 263 -12.63 4.08 -18.62
C LYS A 263 -13.84 4.81 -19.24
N ARG A 264 -14.97 4.86 -18.53
CA ARG A 264 -16.20 5.56 -18.96
C ARG A 264 -16.14 7.06 -18.73
N SER A 265 -15.37 7.52 -17.74
CA SER A 265 -15.17 8.96 -17.48
C SER A 265 -14.17 9.59 -18.45
N LEU A 266 -13.33 8.80 -19.13
CA LEU A 266 -12.48 9.30 -20.20
C LEU A 266 -13.32 9.66 -21.44
N PRO A 267 -13.00 10.76 -22.14
CA PRO A 267 -13.60 11.09 -23.42
C PRO A 267 -13.51 9.92 -24.40
N ARG A 268 -14.56 9.69 -25.21
CA ARG A 268 -14.59 8.59 -26.20
C ARG A 268 -13.44 8.67 -27.20
N ASP A 269 -12.95 9.87 -27.47
CA ASP A 269 -11.83 10.17 -28.35
C ASP A 269 -10.48 10.20 -27.63
N PHE A 270 -10.40 9.80 -26.36
CA PHE A 270 -9.17 9.77 -25.58
C PHE A 270 -8.00 9.11 -26.32
N SER A 271 -8.24 7.94 -26.91
CA SER A 271 -7.23 7.18 -27.66
C SER A 271 -6.82 7.84 -28.98
N ARG A 272 -7.65 8.73 -29.53
CA ARG A 272 -7.37 9.54 -30.72
C ARG A 272 -6.58 10.80 -30.37
N ARG A 273 -6.82 11.34 -29.17
CA ARG A 273 -6.19 12.57 -28.65
C ARG A 273 -4.80 12.35 -28.06
N LEU A 274 -4.59 11.23 -27.38
CA LEU A 274 -3.35 10.94 -26.66
C LEU A 274 -2.78 9.56 -27.02
N ARG A 275 -1.45 9.50 -27.15
CA ARG A 275 -0.68 8.27 -27.33
C ARG A 275 0.11 7.99 -26.04
N PRO A 276 -0.38 7.12 -25.15
CA PRO A 276 0.35 6.80 -23.94
C PRO A 276 1.63 6.02 -24.27
N SER A 277 2.76 6.44 -23.70
CA SER A 277 4.05 5.76 -23.75
C SER A 277 4.56 5.52 -22.33
N CYS A 278 4.73 4.24 -22.01
CA CYS A 278 5.27 3.79 -20.73
C CYS A 278 6.77 3.55 -20.87
N THR A 279 7.56 4.62 -20.76
CA THR A 279 9.01 4.52 -20.91
C THR A 279 9.66 5.32 -19.80
N GLU A 280 10.69 4.75 -19.18
CA GLU A 280 11.58 5.54 -18.34
C GLU A 280 12.47 6.39 -19.24
N ILE A 281 12.32 7.71 -19.16
CA ILE A 281 12.98 8.65 -20.06
C ILE A 281 14.02 9.42 -19.25
N SER A 282 15.28 9.35 -19.70
CA SER A 282 16.37 10.21 -19.23
C SER A 282 16.27 11.61 -19.85
N PRO A 283 16.90 12.66 -19.28
CA PRO A 283 16.79 14.02 -19.80
C PRO A 283 17.23 14.16 -21.27
N SER A 284 18.31 13.48 -21.65
CA SER A 284 18.80 13.46 -23.03
C SER A 284 17.82 12.79 -24.00
N ARG A 285 17.17 11.71 -23.55
CA ARG A 285 16.11 11.05 -24.32
C ARG A 285 14.83 11.89 -24.36
N LEU A 286 14.51 12.61 -23.28
CA LEU A 286 13.34 13.50 -23.22
C LEU A 286 13.48 14.60 -24.27
N ARG A 287 14.64 15.27 -24.32
CA ARG A 287 14.93 16.28 -25.34
C ARG A 287 14.70 15.75 -26.74
N ARG A 288 15.30 14.60 -27.06
CA ARG A 288 15.14 13.97 -28.38
C ARG A 288 13.67 13.67 -28.70
N VAL A 289 12.95 13.06 -27.76
CA VAL A 289 11.52 12.73 -27.94
C VAL A 289 10.69 13.99 -28.14
N VAL A 290 10.93 15.05 -27.37
CA VAL A 290 10.22 16.32 -27.53
C VAL A 290 10.54 16.93 -28.90
N GLN A 291 11.81 16.96 -29.32
CA GLN A 291 12.20 17.48 -30.64
C GLN A 291 11.60 16.69 -31.81
N GLU A 292 11.60 15.36 -31.72
CA GLU A 292 11.01 14.46 -32.74
C GLU A 292 9.49 14.59 -32.81
N GLU A 293 8.81 14.75 -31.67
CA GLU A 293 7.35 14.74 -31.60
C GLU A 293 6.72 16.13 -31.72
N SER A 294 7.47 17.22 -31.47
CA SER A 294 6.96 18.59 -31.49
C SER A 294 6.91 19.23 -32.88
N GLY A 295 7.40 18.55 -33.93
CA GLY A 295 7.58 19.08 -35.30
C GLY A 295 6.33 19.63 -36.02
N GLU A 296 5.18 19.74 -35.37
CA GLU A 296 3.93 20.33 -35.88
C GLU A 296 3.16 21.11 -34.80
N ASN A 297 3.82 21.87 -33.91
CA ASN A 297 3.20 22.50 -32.73
C ASN A 297 2.47 21.49 -31.82
N ARG A 298 2.99 20.26 -31.77
CA ARG A 298 2.43 19.19 -30.93
C ARG A 298 3.10 19.24 -29.57
N ARG A 299 2.27 19.24 -28.53
CA ARG A 299 2.76 19.13 -27.15
C ARG A 299 3.09 17.68 -26.83
N VAL A 300 4.14 17.48 -26.07
CA VAL A 300 4.42 16.23 -25.37
C VAL A 300 3.98 16.41 -23.92
N TRP A 301 3.03 15.59 -23.49
CA TRP A 301 2.58 15.55 -22.11
C TRP A 301 3.40 14.56 -21.32
N MET A 302 3.69 14.90 -20.07
CA MET A 302 4.32 13.99 -19.13
C MET A 302 3.54 13.98 -17.83
N ILE A 303 3.19 12.79 -17.33
CA ILE A 303 2.67 12.64 -15.97
C ILE A 303 3.71 11.87 -15.16
N LEU A 304 4.27 12.57 -14.18
CA LEU A 304 5.25 12.04 -13.25
C LEU A 304 4.55 11.70 -11.94
N GLY A 305 4.81 10.51 -11.40
CA GLY A 305 4.48 10.20 -10.00
C GLY A 305 5.60 10.68 -9.08
N TRP A 306 5.26 11.02 -7.83
CA TRP A 306 6.24 11.40 -6.81
C TRP A 306 7.36 10.35 -6.70
N SER A 307 8.53 10.66 -7.24
CA SER A 307 9.66 9.75 -7.40
C SER A 307 10.94 10.56 -7.67
N ARG A 308 12.12 9.94 -7.73
CA ARG A 308 13.36 10.65 -8.12
C ARG A 308 13.24 11.32 -9.50
N SER A 309 12.42 10.76 -10.40
CA SER A 309 12.13 11.38 -11.70
C SER A 309 11.32 12.66 -11.57
N PHE A 310 10.45 12.75 -10.55
CA PHE A 310 9.72 13.97 -10.22
C PHE A 310 10.70 15.10 -9.89
N GLU A 311 11.60 14.89 -8.94
CA GLU A 311 12.58 15.91 -8.50
C GLU A 311 13.45 16.37 -9.68
N LYS A 312 13.91 15.41 -10.49
CA LYS A 312 14.77 15.69 -11.65
C LYS A 312 14.13 16.61 -12.69
N TYR A 313 12.83 16.49 -12.94
CA TYR A 313 12.12 17.27 -13.95
C TYR A 313 11.27 18.40 -13.37
N ALA A 314 11.15 18.48 -12.05
CA ALA A 314 10.49 19.58 -11.36
C ALA A 314 11.29 20.87 -11.55
N ASP A 315 12.61 20.80 -11.46
CA ASP A 315 13.44 22.01 -11.34
C ASP A 315 14.18 22.35 -12.64
N GLU A 316 14.45 21.36 -13.50
CA GLU A 316 15.19 21.57 -14.74
C GLU A 316 14.55 20.84 -15.92
N VAL A 317 14.27 21.60 -16.98
CA VAL A 317 13.88 21.06 -18.28
C VAL A 317 15.11 21.08 -19.18
N PRO A 318 15.39 20.00 -19.96
CA PRO A 318 16.55 19.97 -20.83
C PRO A 318 16.57 21.15 -21.81
N SER A 319 17.75 21.70 -22.12
CA SER A 319 17.88 22.76 -23.14
C SER A 319 17.30 22.33 -24.49
N GLY A 320 16.65 23.25 -25.22
CA GLY A 320 15.92 22.94 -26.44
C GLY A 320 14.51 22.36 -26.20
N VAL A 321 14.03 22.37 -24.95
CA VAL A 321 12.65 22.02 -24.58
C VAL A 321 12.05 23.15 -23.77
N ARG A 322 10.92 23.65 -24.25
CA ARG A 322 10.12 24.68 -23.60
C ARG A 322 9.07 24.05 -22.69
N LEU A 323 9.03 24.46 -21.43
CA LEU A 323 7.96 24.11 -20.50
C LEU A 323 6.77 25.05 -20.70
N VAL A 324 5.66 24.51 -21.17
CA VAL A 324 4.43 25.28 -21.45
C VAL A 324 3.41 25.17 -20.31
N HIS A 325 3.33 23.99 -19.70
CA HIS A 325 2.42 23.73 -18.58
C HIS A 325 3.16 23.01 -17.45
N ARG A 326 2.92 23.45 -16.21
CA ARG A 326 3.40 22.79 -14.99
C ARG A 326 2.27 22.78 -13.97
N VAL A 327 1.62 21.62 -13.80
CA VAL A 327 0.47 21.49 -12.89
C VAL A 327 0.78 20.46 -11.81
N PRO A 328 1.04 20.89 -10.57
CA PRO A 328 1.17 19.98 -9.43
C PRO A 328 -0.20 19.45 -9.04
N ILE A 329 -0.31 18.13 -8.88
CA ILE A 329 -1.54 17.45 -8.45
C ILE A 329 -1.36 16.95 -7.02
N THR A 330 -2.14 17.51 -6.11
CA THR A 330 -2.13 17.15 -4.69
C THR A 330 -3.33 16.26 -4.35
N MET A 331 -3.12 15.27 -3.47
CA MET A 331 -4.19 14.44 -2.93
C MET A 331 -3.95 14.26 -1.43
N GLY A 332 -4.94 14.62 -0.61
CA GLY A 332 -4.79 14.62 0.85
C GLY A 332 -3.69 15.58 1.34
N GLY A 333 -3.51 16.72 0.68
CA GLY A 333 -2.49 17.73 1.03
C GLY A 333 -1.06 17.39 0.63
N SER A 334 -0.80 16.21 0.05
CA SER A 334 0.52 15.80 -0.42
C SER A 334 0.60 15.85 -1.95
N LEU A 335 1.73 16.29 -2.49
CA LEU A 335 2.01 16.27 -3.92
C LEU A 335 2.19 14.83 -4.39
N THR A 336 1.33 14.37 -5.30
CA THR A 336 1.29 12.97 -5.74
C THR A 336 1.72 12.80 -7.19
N ASN A 337 1.33 13.75 -8.04
CA ASN A 337 1.65 13.75 -9.46
C ASN A 337 2.06 15.15 -9.94
N LEU A 338 2.87 15.21 -10.99
CA LEU A 338 3.18 16.45 -11.71
C LEU A 338 2.86 16.25 -13.19
N VAL A 339 2.04 17.14 -13.71
CA VAL A 339 1.72 17.20 -15.14
C VAL A 339 2.62 18.26 -15.78
N LEU A 340 3.37 17.85 -16.80
CA LEU A 340 4.18 18.75 -17.62
C LEU A 340 3.65 18.74 -19.05
N GLY A 341 3.51 19.93 -19.64
CA GLY A 341 3.32 20.12 -21.07
C GLY A 341 4.60 20.68 -21.67
N LEU A 342 5.20 19.96 -22.60
CA LEU A 342 6.51 20.25 -23.18
C LEU A 342 6.38 20.48 -24.69
N GLU A 343 7.17 21.41 -25.21
CA GLU A 343 7.31 21.70 -26.64
C GLU A 343 8.80 21.85 -26.99
N ALA A 344 9.17 21.68 -28.26
CA ALA A 344 10.49 22.08 -28.71
C ALA A 344 10.61 23.63 -28.67
N GLU A 345 11.80 24.13 -28.32
CA GLU A 345 12.12 25.56 -28.42
C GLU A 345 12.24 26.06 -29.87
#